data_AF-A0A932Z3X6-F1
#
_entry.id   AF-A0A932Z3X6-F1
#
_cell.length_a   1.000
_cell.length_b   1.000
_cell.length_c   1.000
_cell.angle_alpha   90.00
_cell.angle_beta   90.00
_cell.angle_gamma   90.00
#
_symmetry.space_group_name_H-M   'P 1'
#
loop_
_entity.id
_entity.type
_entity.pdbx_description
1 polymer ?
#
loop_
_entity_poly.entity_id
_entity_poly.type
_entity_poly.pdbx_seq_one_letter_code
_entity_poly.pdbx_strand_id
1 'polypeptide(L)'
;MTNAEIAAVFTDIAELLKLKKENIFKVRAYQKVADYIKDWPSEVEQLVKEGRLREIPGVGEAIAKKLTELVTSGRLEYYEKLKAEVAEKTK
;
A
#
# COMPACT_ATOMS: atom_id res chain seq x y z
N MET A 1 4.01 2.47 -13.30
CA MET A 1 4.58 2.68 -11.94
C MET A 1 5.40 1.45 -11.62
N THR A 2 6.59 1.59 -11.04
CA THR A 2 7.45 0.44 -10.72
C THR A 2 7.04 -0.23 -9.40
N ASN A 3 7.41 -1.50 -9.21
CA ASN A 3 7.18 -2.21 -7.95
C ASN A 3 7.79 -1.46 -6.74
N ALA A 4 8.96 -0.85 -6.91
CA ALA A 4 9.62 -0.07 -5.87
C ALA A 4 8.80 1.17 -5.47
N GLU A 5 8.21 1.88 -6.43
CA GLU A 5 7.35 3.04 -6.16
C GLU A 5 6.06 2.62 -5.44
N ILE A 6 5.47 1.50 -5.84
CA ILE A 6 4.26 0.94 -5.18
C ILE A 6 4.60 0.55 -3.74
N ALA A 7 5.71 -0.18 -3.54
CA ALA A 7 6.15 -0.59 -2.22
C ALA A 7 6.39 0.61 -1.30
N ALA A 8 7.05 1.66 -1.80
CA ALA A 8 7.31 2.87 -1.04
C ALA A 8 6.01 3.53 -0.51
N VAL A 9 4.97 3.65 -1.34
CA VAL A 9 3.67 4.17 -0.90
C VAL A 9 3.07 3.32 0.22
N PHE A 10 3.16 1.99 0.11
CA PHE A 10 2.63 1.08 1.14
C PHE A 10 3.46 1.09 2.43
N THR A 11 4.78 1.28 2.34
CA THR A 11 5.66 1.52 3.49
C THR A 11 5.25 2.81 4.20
N ASP A 12 5.07 3.91 3.47
CA ASP A 12 4.66 5.19 4.06
C ASP A 12 3.30 5.09 4.76
N ILE A 13 2.33 4.37 4.17
CA ILE A 13 1.03 4.12 4.82
C ILE A 13 1.24 3.43 6.18
N ALA A 14 2.09 2.43 6.25
CA ALA A 14 2.36 1.74 7.51
C ALA A 14 2.98 2.68 8.56
N GLU A 15 3.90 3.55 8.15
CA GLU A 15 4.53 4.54 9.03
C GLU A 15 3.52 5.58 9.53
N LEU A 16 2.67 6.10 8.65
CA LEU A 16 1.60 7.03 9.01
C LEU A 16 0.61 6.39 9.99
N LEU A 17 0.21 5.14 9.75
CA LEU A 17 -0.66 4.40 10.67
C LEU A 17 -0.01 4.17 12.03
N LYS A 18 1.29 3.86 12.05
CA LYS A 18 2.07 3.71 13.28
C LYS A 18 2.13 5.02 14.07
N LEU A 19 2.37 6.15 13.39
CA LEU A 19 2.39 7.47 14.00
C LEU A 19 1.02 7.86 14.60
N LYS A 20 -0.07 7.48 13.91
CA LYS A 20 -1.44 7.64 14.40
C LYS A 20 -1.80 6.67 15.54
N LYS A 21 -0.87 5.81 15.98
CA LYS A 21 -1.10 4.74 16.98
C LYS A 21 -2.28 3.84 16.62
N GLU A 22 -2.48 3.63 15.32
CA GLU A 22 -3.58 2.79 14.84
C GLU A 22 -3.27 1.30 15.03
N ASN A 23 -4.27 0.46 14.82
CA ASN A 23 -4.19 -0.99 15.01
C ASN A 23 -2.90 -1.62 14.42
N ILE A 24 -2.13 -2.27 15.30
CA ILE A 24 -0.84 -2.91 14.98
C ILE A 24 -0.97 -3.98 13.88
N PHE A 25 -2.09 -4.69 13.80
CA PHE A 25 -2.34 -5.67 12.74
C PHE A 25 -2.44 -5.00 11.37
N LYS A 26 -3.06 -3.80 11.28
CA LYS A 26 -3.12 -3.04 10.04
C LYS A 26 -1.72 -2.57 9.63
N VAL A 27 -0.97 -1.99 10.56
CA VAL A 27 0.41 -1.54 10.31
C VAL A 27 1.25 -2.68 9.73
N ARG A 28 1.25 -3.85 10.41
CA ARG A 28 1.99 -5.03 9.95
C ARG A 28 1.52 -5.56 8.60
N ALA A 29 0.22 -5.50 8.31
CA ALA A 29 -0.30 -5.92 7.01
C ALA A 29 0.25 -5.05 5.87
N TYR A 30 0.27 -3.72 6.03
CA TYR A 30 0.83 -2.81 5.03
C TYR A 30 2.34 -2.99 4.87
N GLN A 31 3.10 -3.16 5.96
CA GLN A 31 4.54 -3.42 5.91
C GLN A 31 4.84 -4.71 5.13
N LYS A 32 4.17 -5.80 5.50
CA LYS A 32 4.38 -7.11 4.88
C LYS A 32 4.06 -7.08 3.39
N VAL A 33 3.00 -6.39 2.99
CA VAL A 33 2.65 -6.24 1.57
C VAL A 33 3.67 -5.40 0.83
N ALA A 34 4.18 -4.31 1.42
CA ALA A 34 5.23 -3.51 0.82
C ALA A 34 6.50 -4.33 0.55
N ASP A 35 6.92 -5.15 1.53
CA ASP A 35 8.08 -6.04 1.39
C ASP A 35 7.88 -7.03 0.24
N TYR A 36 6.72 -7.70 0.17
CA TYR A 36 6.46 -8.64 -0.91
C TYR A 36 6.40 -7.99 -2.29
N ILE A 37 5.80 -6.80 -2.40
CA ILE A 37 5.71 -6.08 -3.68
C ILE A 37 7.11 -5.71 -4.17
N LYS A 38 7.96 -5.23 -3.26
CA LYS A 38 9.33 -4.81 -3.58
C LYS A 38 10.15 -5.95 -4.17
N ASP A 39 10.04 -7.13 -3.58
CA ASP A 39 10.80 -8.32 -3.99
C ASP A 39 10.03 -9.22 -4.96
N TRP A 40 8.85 -8.80 -5.43
CA TRP A 40 8.02 -9.63 -6.31
C TRP A 40 8.70 -9.78 -7.68
N PRO A 41 8.82 -11.01 -8.21
CA PRO A 41 9.57 -11.28 -9.44
C PRO A 41 8.91 -10.73 -10.71
N SER A 42 7.62 -10.41 -10.65
CA SER A 42 6.83 -9.89 -11.78
C SER A 42 6.35 -8.48 -11.51
N GLU A 43 5.98 -7.76 -12.57
CA GLU A 43 5.39 -6.43 -12.43
C GLU A 43 4.03 -6.53 -11.74
N VAL A 44 3.84 -5.77 -10.65
CA VAL A 44 2.54 -5.71 -9.96
C VAL A 44 1.46 -5.16 -10.89
N GLU A 45 1.82 -4.29 -11.82
CA GLU A 45 0.90 -3.79 -12.84
C GLU A 45 0.29 -4.91 -13.70
N GLN A 46 1.09 -5.91 -14.06
CA GLN A 46 0.60 -7.09 -14.77
C GLN A 46 -0.38 -7.89 -13.90
N LEU A 47 -0.07 -8.10 -12.63
CA LEU A 47 -0.96 -8.79 -11.70
C LEU A 47 -2.30 -8.06 -11.50
N VAL A 48 -2.30 -6.72 -11.54
CA VAL A 48 -3.54 -5.92 -11.53
C VAL A 48 -4.38 -6.26 -12.75
N LYS A 49 -3.78 -6.22 -13.95
CA LYS A 49 -4.47 -6.49 -15.23
C LYS A 49 -5.02 -7.92 -15.29
N GLU A 50 -4.29 -8.89 -14.75
CA GLU A 50 -4.69 -10.30 -14.70
C GLU A 50 -5.64 -10.63 -13.53
N GLY A 51 -5.89 -9.70 -12.61
CA GLY A 51 -6.71 -9.97 -11.42
C GLY A 51 -6.07 -10.91 -10.40
N ARG A 52 -4.73 -11.05 -10.44
CA ARG A 52 -3.94 -12.04 -9.68
C ARG A 52 -3.22 -11.46 -8.47
N LEU A 53 -3.53 -10.22 -8.06
CA LEU A 53 -2.93 -9.57 -6.88
C LEU A 53 -3.02 -10.39 -5.59
N ARG A 54 -4.04 -11.25 -5.45
CA ARG A 54 -4.23 -12.11 -4.28
C ARG A 54 -3.21 -13.25 -4.17
N GLU A 55 -2.38 -13.46 -5.20
CA GLU A 55 -1.24 -14.38 -5.13
C GLU A 55 -0.12 -13.85 -4.25
N ILE A 56 -0.03 -12.52 -4.08
CA ILE A 56 0.94 -11.90 -3.18
C ILE A 56 0.50 -12.16 -1.74
N PRO A 57 1.33 -12.82 -0.90
CA PRO A 57 0.93 -13.15 0.46
C PRO A 57 0.61 -11.89 1.28
N GLY A 58 -0.49 -11.92 2.04
CA GLY A 58 -0.94 -10.76 2.81
C GLY A 58 -1.79 -9.75 2.03
N VAL A 59 -1.91 -9.88 0.70
CA VAL A 59 -2.83 -9.06 -0.10
C VAL A 59 -4.25 -9.62 0.01
N GLY A 60 -5.01 -9.06 0.95
CA GLY A 60 -6.47 -9.26 1.05
C GLY A 60 -7.26 -8.35 0.11
N GLU A 61 -8.59 -8.48 0.10
CA GLU A 61 -9.47 -7.69 -0.79
C GLU A 61 -9.29 -6.17 -0.64
N ALA A 62 -9.20 -5.69 0.60
CA ALA A 62 -9.06 -4.26 0.88
C ALA A 62 -7.71 -3.68 0.40
N ILE A 63 -6.67 -4.51 0.35
CA ILE A 63 -5.33 -4.13 -0.13
C ILE A 63 -5.29 -4.23 -1.65
N ALA A 64 -5.85 -5.30 -2.22
CA ALA A 64 -5.95 -5.47 -3.67
C ALA A 64 -6.66 -4.26 -4.32
N LYS A 65 -7.77 -3.78 -3.75
CA LYS A 65 -8.47 -2.58 -4.24
C LYS A 65 -7.56 -1.34 -4.25
N LYS A 66 -6.77 -1.14 -3.20
CA LYS A 66 -5.83 0.00 -3.09
C LYS A 66 -4.66 -0.13 -4.06
N LEU A 67 -4.16 -1.34 -4.27
CA LEU A 67 -3.12 -1.60 -5.28
C LEU A 67 -3.64 -1.30 -6.68
N THR A 68 -4.84 -1.78 -7.01
CA THR A 68 -5.48 -1.48 -8.29
C THR A 68 -5.65 0.03 -8.48
N GLU A 69 -6.20 0.74 -7.48
CA GLU A 69 -6.36 2.21 -7.53
C GLU A 69 -5.02 2.93 -7.76
N LEU A 70 -4.00 2.58 -6.97
CA LEU A 70 -2.68 3.20 -7.06
C LEU A 70 -2.03 2.97 -8.42
N VAL A 71 -2.07 1.74 -8.91
CA VAL A 71 -1.45 1.39 -10.20
C VAL A 71 -2.20 2.02 -11.38
N THR A 72 -3.54 2.07 -11.33
CA THR A 72 -4.35 2.55 -12.45
C THR A 72 -4.43 4.07 -12.53
N SER A 73 -4.51 4.75 -11.38
CA SER A 73 -4.67 6.21 -11.33
C SER A 73 -3.36 6.95 -11.04
N GLY A 74 -2.31 6.24 -10.60
CA GLY A 74 -1.06 6.82 -10.11
C GLY A 74 -1.19 7.50 -8.74
N ARG A 75 -2.38 7.44 -8.11
CA ARG A 75 -2.68 8.05 -6.81
C ARG A 75 -3.48 7.08 -5.95
N LEU A 76 -3.42 7.29 -4.64
CA LEU A 76 -4.18 6.51 -3.68
C LEU A 76 -4.82 7.46 -2.68
N GLU A 77 -6.13 7.63 -2.77
CA GLU A 77 -6.89 8.58 -1.95
C GLU A 77 -6.70 8.30 -0.45
N TYR A 78 -6.60 7.01 -0.09
CA TYR A 78 -6.34 6.59 1.27
C TYR A 78 -5.00 7.10 1.82
N TYR A 79 -3.95 7.09 0.99
CA TYR A 79 -2.62 7.58 1.35
C TYR A 79 -2.63 9.10 1.52
N GLU A 80 -3.25 9.82 0.58
CA GLU A 80 -3.37 11.29 0.65
C GLU A 80 -4.12 11.73 1.91
N LYS A 81 -5.23 11.05 2.25
CA LYS A 81 -5.98 11.30 3.49
C LYS A 81 -5.13 11.09 4.73
N LEU A 82 -4.40 9.98 4.83
CA LEU A 82 -3.52 9.70 5.96
C LEU A 82 -2.44 10.78 6.14
N LYS A 83 -1.85 11.26 5.04
CA LYS A 83 -0.86 12.34 5.07
C LYS A 83 -1.46 13.64 5.59
N ALA A 84 -2.64 14.02 5.12
CA ALA A 84 -3.33 15.24 5.55
C ALA A 84 -3.61 15.20 7.07
N GLU A 85 -4.18 14.10 7.56
CA GLU A 85 -4.50 13.94 8.99
C GLU A 85 -3.27 14.01 9.90
N VAL A 86 -2.12 13.49 9.45
CA VAL A 86 -0.86 13.56 10.20
C VAL A 86 -0.28 14.97 10.18
N ALA A 87 -0.31 15.64 9.02
CA ALA A 87 0.19 17.00 8.88
C ALA A 87 -0.59 17.99 9.78
N GLU A 88 -1.91 17.81 9.90
CA GLU A 88 -2.75 18.65 10.77
C GLU A 88 -2.46 18.43 12.26
N LYS A 89 -2.11 17.20 12.68
CA LYS A 89 -1.82 16.87 14.09
C LYS A 89 -0.44 17.32 14.57
N THR A 90 0.45 17.71 13.65
CA THR A 90 1.83 18.13 13.96
C THR A 90 1.99 19.66 13.93
N LYS A 91 0.92 20.40 13.61
CA LYS A 91 0.83 21.85 13.79
C LYS A 91 0.37 22.19 15.20
#